data_AF-A0A2K3K5R9-F1
#
_entry.id   AF-A0A2K3K5R9-F1
#
_cell.length_a   1.000
_cell.length_b   1.000
_cell.length_c   1.000
_cell.angle_alpha   90.00
_cell.angle_beta   90.00
_cell.angle_gamma   90.00
#
_symmetry.space_group_name_H-M   'P 1'
#
loop_
_entity.id
_entity.type
_entity.pdbx_description
1 polymer ?
#
loop_
_entity_poly.entity_id
_entity_poly.type
_entity_poly.pdbx_seq_one_letter_code
_entity_poly.pdbx_strand_id
1 'polypeptide(L)'
;MDNNGKLASVLGGLPFSSDAQLDPTFYKDTCPNVHTIVREVLSNVSKTNPRILASLIRLHFHDCFVQGCDASILLNDTATIVSEQGALPNNNTINVKATKLSKNRV
;
A
#
# COMPACT_ATOMS: atom_id res chain seq x y z
N MET A 1 14.86 6.28 -28.94
CA MET A 1 14.71 7.75 -28.99
C MET A 1 13.84 8.13 -27.80
N ASP A 2 14.35 8.59 -26.68
CA ASP A 2 15.01 9.89 -26.51
C ASP A 2 16.54 9.83 -26.40
N ASN A 3 17.16 10.84 -26.98
CA ASN A 3 18.60 11.11 -27.14
C ASN A 3 18.80 12.54 -26.65
N ASN A 4 19.40 12.77 -25.49
CA ASN A 4 19.87 14.12 -25.15
C ASN A 4 21.07 14.04 -24.19
N GLY A 5 22.26 14.02 -24.78
CA GLY A 5 23.50 14.25 -24.06
C GLY A 5 23.58 15.69 -23.57
N LYS A 6 24.00 15.87 -22.32
CA LYS A 6 24.64 17.11 -21.87
C LYS A 6 25.75 16.81 -20.87
N LEU A 7 26.84 17.54 -21.12
CA LEU A 7 28.19 17.46 -20.59
C LEU A 7 28.29 17.78 -19.08
N ALA A 8 29.31 17.20 -18.45
CA ALA A 8 29.69 17.38 -17.05
C ALA A 8 30.10 18.82 -16.66
N SER A 9 29.83 19.25 -15.42
CA SER A 9 30.76 20.08 -14.62
C SER A 9 30.36 20.25 -13.14
N VAL A 10 31.41 20.31 -12.30
CA VAL A 10 31.57 20.86 -10.93
C VAL A 10 31.23 19.99 -9.70
N LEU A 11 32.29 19.68 -8.93
CA LEU A 11 32.26 19.22 -7.54
C LEU A 11 31.62 20.27 -6.63
N GLY A 12 30.44 19.95 -6.10
CA GLY A 12 29.79 20.64 -4.98
C GLY A 12 28.72 19.70 -4.46
N GLY A 13 28.77 19.37 -3.16
CA GLY A 13 28.01 18.27 -2.54
C GLY A 13 26.60 18.11 -3.11
N LEU A 14 26.40 17.05 -3.89
CA LEU A 14 25.09 16.71 -4.41
C LEU A 14 24.21 16.36 -3.21
N PRO A 15 23.06 17.03 -2.98
CA PRO A 15 22.03 16.40 -2.20
C PRO A 15 21.74 15.08 -2.92
N PHE A 16 22.03 13.96 -2.27
CA PHE A 16 21.52 12.67 -2.70
C PHE A 16 20.00 12.76 -2.55
N SER A 17 19.33 13.35 -3.54
CA SER A 17 17.91 13.13 -3.75
C SER A 17 17.80 11.67 -4.16
N SER A 18 17.54 10.81 -3.18
CA SER A 18 17.06 9.47 -3.48
C SER A 18 15.75 9.62 -4.22
N ASP A 19 15.71 9.24 -5.50
CA ASP A 19 14.46 9.01 -6.20
C ASP A 19 13.79 7.79 -5.55
N ALA A 20 13.01 8.01 -4.48
CA ALA A 20 12.14 7.01 -3.88
C ALA A 20 10.88 6.82 -4.75
N GLN A 21 11.09 6.72 -6.06
CA GLN A 21 10.01 6.62 -7.03
C GLN A 21 9.47 5.19 -7.04
N LEU A 22 8.14 5.07 -6.96
CA LEU A 22 7.47 3.78 -7.04
C LEU A 22 7.61 3.21 -8.46
N ASP A 23 7.94 1.92 -8.55
CA ASP A 23 8.01 1.19 -9.81
C ASP A 23 6.84 0.19 -9.89
N PRO A 24 5.96 0.28 -10.90
CA PRO A 24 4.90 -0.70 -11.13
C PRO A 24 5.39 -2.14 -11.29
N THR A 25 6.67 -2.33 -11.60
CA THR A 25 7.32 -3.63 -11.81
C THR A 25 8.12 -4.14 -10.62
N PHE A 26 8.04 -3.47 -9.45
CA PHE A 26 8.79 -3.79 -8.23
C PHE A 26 8.77 -5.29 -7.84
N TYR A 27 7.64 -5.98 -8.03
CA TYR A 27 7.47 -7.39 -7.67
C TYR A 27 7.76 -8.39 -8.80
N LYS A 28 8.20 -7.93 -9.97
CA LYS A 28 8.37 -8.79 -11.16
C LYS A 28 9.26 -10.01 -10.90
N ASP A 29 10.37 -9.83 -10.19
CA ASP A 29 11.35 -10.90 -10.00
C ASP A 29 11.18 -11.64 -8.66
N THR A 30 10.59 -10.98 -7.65
CA THR A 30 10.45 -11.53 -6.29
C THR A 30 9.10 -12.21 -6.07
N CYS A 31 8.02 -11.66 -6.62
CA CYS A 31 6.67 -12.21 -6.51
C CYS A 31 5.83 -11.87 -7.76
N PRO A 32 6.13 -12.49 -8.91
CA PRO A 32 5.50 -12.14 -10.20
C PRO A 32 3.97 -12.29 -10.20
N ASN A 33 3.45 -13.15 -9.32
CA ASN A 33 2.02 -13.45 -9.22
C ASN A 33 1.26 -12.57 -8.22
N VAL A 34 1.91 -11.59 -7.55
CA VAL A 34 1.28 -10.79 -6.49
C VAL A 34 -0.04 -10.16 -6.93
N HIS A 35 -0.09 -9.58 -8.14
CA HIS A 35 -1.29 -8.93 -8.66
C HIS A 35 -2.41 -9.93 -8.94
N THR A 36 -2.06 -11.12 -9.46
CA THR A 36 -3.02 -12.21 -9.72
C THR A 36 -3.60 -12.74 -8.41
N ILE A 37 -2.73 -13.01 -7.43
CA ILE A 37 -3.13 -13.50 -6.11
C ILE A 37 -4.10 -12.52 -5.43
N VAL A 38 -3.74 -11.23 -5.40
CA VAL A 38 -4.61 -10.18 -4.83
C VAL A 38 -5.95 -10.15 -5.56
N ARG A 39 -5.97 -10.15 -6.90
CA ARG A 39 -7.23 -10.15 -7.67
C ARG A 39 -8.10 -11.36 -7.37
N GLU A 40 -7.53 -12.55 -7.27
CA GLU A 40 -8.28 -13.77 -6.95
C GLU A 40 -8.90 -13.71 -5.55
N VAL A 41 -8.13 -13.28 -4.54
CA VAL A 41 -8.65 -13.10 -3.18
C VAL A 41 -9.81 -12.10 -3.18
N LEU A 42 -9.65 -10.96 -3.85
CA LEU A 42 -10.70 -9.94 -3.94
C LEU A 42 -11.95 -10.46 -4.67
N SER A 43 -11.77 -11.17 -5.79
CA SER A 43 -12.86 -11.80 -6.55
C SER A 43 -13.62 -12.82 -5.71
N ASN A 44 -12.93 -13.62 -4.90
CA ASN A 44 -13.56 -14.63 -4.08
C ASN A 44 -14.30 -14.03 -2.87
N VAL A 45 -13.70 -13.03 -2.21
CA VAL A 45 -14.36 -12.36 -1.08
C VAL A 45 -15.55 -11.54 -1.56
N SER A 46 -15.47 -10.89 -2.73
CA SER A 46 -16.58 -10.07 -3.26
C SER A 46 -17.84 -10.86 -3.61
N LYS A 47 -17.72 -12.16 -3.96
CA LYS A 47 -18.88 -13.04 -4.19
C LYS A 47 -19.79 -13.18 -2.96
N THR A 48 -19.21 -13.12 -1.76
CA THR A 48 -19.95 -13.25 -0.49
C THR A 48 -20.21 -11.90 0.17
N ASN A 49 -19.34 -10.92 -0.05
CA ASN A 49 -19.49 -9.57 0.46
C ASN A 49 -19.06 -8.54 -0.61
N PRO A 50 -19.96 -8.11 -1.51
CA PRO A 50 -19.60 -7.19 -2.59
C PRO A 50 -19.15 -5.82 -2.07
N ARG A 51 -19.59 -5.41 -0.87
CA ARG A 51 -19.18 -4.14 -0.25
C ARG A 51 -17.69 -4.10 0.11
N ILE A 52 -17.01 -5.26 0.16
CA ILE A 52 -15.58 -5.33 0.48
C ILE A 52 -14.71 -4.49 -0.46
N LEU A 53 -15.09 -4.36 -1.73
CA LEU A 53 -14.33 -3.58 -2.72
C LEU A 53 -14.36 -2.09 -2.38
N ALA A 54 -15.54 -1.57 -2.02
CA ALA A 54 -15.69 -0.19 -1.56
C ALA A 54 -14.97 0.03 -0.22
N SER A 55 -15.05 -0.94 0.70
CA SER A 55 -14.33 -0.88 1.98
C SER A 55 -12.82 -0.81 1.81
N LEU A 56 -12.25 -1.49 0.81
CA LEU A 56 -10.81 -1.45 0.52
C LEU A 56 -10.35 -0.10 -0.03
N ILE A 57 -11.15 0.53 -0.89
CA ILE A 57 -10.86 1.87 -1.39
C ILE A 57 -10.88 2.87 -0.22
N ARG A 58 -11.89 2.78 0.66
CA ARG A 58 -11.94 3.58 1.89
C ARG A 58 -10.72 3.33 2.76
N LEU A 59 -10.34 2.07 2.97
CA LEU A 59 -9.19 1.70 3.79
C LEU A 59 -7.88 2.31 3.24
N HIS A 60 -7.65 2.21 1.93
CA HIS A 60 -6.47 2.80 1.28
C HIS A 60 -6.44 4.33 1.42
N PHE A 61 -7.60 4.98 1.27
CA PHE A 61 -7.70 6.43 1.49
C PHE A 61 -7.39 6.82 2.93
N HIS A 62 -7.97 6.10 3.91
CA HIS A 62 -7.74 6.41 5.33
C HIS A 62 -6.29 6.16 5.78
N ASP A 63 -5.61 5.17 5.19
CA ASP A 63 -4.17 4.95 5.39
C ASP A 63 -3.38 6.14 4.83
N CYS A 64 -3.48 6.37 3.52
CA CYS A 64 -2.69 7.39 2.83
C CYS A 64 -2.93 8.83 3.33
N PHE A 65 -4.11 9.14 3.86
CA PHE A 65 -4.44 10.48 4.33
C PHE A 65 -3.81 10.80 5.69
N VAL A 66 -3.50 9.79 6.52
CA VAL A 66 -2.89 9.96 7.83
C VAL A 66 -1.45 9.51 7.75
N GLN A 67 -0.51 10.47 7.67
CA GLN A 67 0.93 10.24 7.73
C GLN A 67 1.56 9.42 6.58
N GLY A 68 0.77 8.80 5.68
CA GLY A 68 1.24 8.23 4.42
C GLY A 68 0.66 6.85 4.14
N CYS A 69 1.01 6.27 2.98
CA CYS A 69 0.55 4.94 2.58
C CYS A 69 1.50 3.86 3.13
N ASP A 70 1.55 3.69 4.44
CA ASP A 70 2.50 2.81 5.14
C ASP A 70 1.84 1.61 5.83
N ALA A 71 0.54 1.44 5.66
CA ALA A 71 -0.29 0.40 6.26
C ALA A 71 -0.41 0.47 7.80
N SER A 72 -0.12 1.63 8.41
CA SER A 72 -0.27 1.85 9.87
C SER A 72 -1.67 1.54 10.37
N ILE A 73 -2.71 1.80 9.55
CA ILE A 73 -4.12 1.55 9.91
C ILE A 73 -4.43 0.06 10.15
N LEU A 74 -3.57 -0.85 9.68
CA LEU A 74 -3.74 -2.29 9.86
C LEU A 74 -3.24 -2.80 11.22
N LEU A 75 -2.49 -1.99 11.97
CA LEU A 75 -1.95 -2.36 13.27
C LEU A 75 -3.06 -2.39 14.33
N ASN A 76 -3.07 -3.43 15.15
CA ASN A 76 -3.99 -3.55 16.29
C ASN A 76 -3.39 -2.88 17.53
N ASP A 77 -4.22 -2.60 18.53
CA ASP A 77 -3.77 -2.13 19.83
C ASP A 77 -2.81 -3.13 20.48
N THR A 78 -1.76 -2.60 21.12
CA THR A 78 -0.82 -3.36 21.96
C THR A 78 -0.45 -2.52 23.19
N ALA A 79 0.40 -3.04 24.08
CA ALA A 79 0.84 -2.30 25.26
C ALA A 79 1.57 -0.98 24.94
N THR A 80 2.14 -0.84 23.74
CA THR A 80 2.92 0.33 23.32
C THR A 80 2.36 1.04 22.10
N ILE A 81 1.31 0.51 21.46
CA ILE A 81 0.72 1.05 20.24
C ILE A 81 -0.75 1.32 20.48
N VAL A 82 -1.15 2.57 20.25
CA VAL A 82 -2.56 2.97 20.11
C VAL A 82 -2.92 2.89 18.62
N SER A 83 -3.89 2.06 18.31
CA SER A 83 -4.32 1.75 16.95
C SER A 83 -5.17 2.85 16.35
N GLU A 84 -4.89 3.17 15.10
CA GLU A 84 -5.73 4.06 14.29
C GLU A 84 -7.13 3.46 14.03
N GLN A 85 -7.31 2.15 14.21
CA GLN A 85 -8.61 1.49 14.07
C GLN A 85 -9.60 1.98 15.12
N GLY A 86 -9.13 2.36 16.30
CA GLY A 86 -9.94 2.91 17.39
C GLY A 86 -10.31 4.39 17.20
N ALA A 87 -9.70 5.09 16.23
CA ALA A 87 -10.00 6.48 15.97
C ALA A 87 -11.47 6.65 15.54
N LEU A 88 -12.10 7.77 15.93
CA LEU A 88 -13.51 8.08 15.61
C LEU A 88 -13.93 7.78 14.15
N PRO A 89 -13.16 8.18 13.11
CA PRO A 89 -13.54 7.88 11.73
C PRO A 89 -13.44 6.41 11.33
N ASN A 90 -12.71 5.58 12.09
CA ASN A 90 -12.38 4.18 11.77
C ASN A 90 -13.12 3.19 12.66
N ASN A 91 -13.49 3.60 13.87
CA ASN A 91 -14.07 2.76 14.91
C ASN A 91 -15.33 2.03 14.41
N ASN A 92 -15.26 0.69 14.32
CA ASN A 92 -16.30 -0.19 13.79
C ASN A 92 -16.73 0.07 12.32
N THR A 93 -15.97 0.83 11.53
CA THR A 93 -16.34 1.14 10.13
C THR A 93 -15.39 0.57 9.07
N ILE A 94 -14.13 0.30 9.42
CA ILE A 94 -13.13 -0.23 8.48
C ILE A 94 -13.18 -1.76 8.37
N ASN A 95 -12.85 -2.30 7.20
CA ASN A 95 -12.83 -3.74 6.96
C ASN A 95 -11.46 -4.18 6.43
N VAL A 96 -10.69 -4.86 7.28
CA VAL A 96 -9.33 -5.33 6.98
C VAL A 96 -9.28 -6.80 6.54
N LYS A 97 -10.43 -7.48 6.41
CA LYS A 97 -10.49 -8.93 6.15
C LYS A 97 -9.79 -9.31 4.84
N ALA A 98 -10.10 -8.60 3.76
CA ALA A 98 -9.49 -8.88 2.46
C ALA A 98 -7.97 -8.64 2.46
N THR A 99 -7.49 -7.59 3.14
CA THR A 99 -6.06 -7.31 3.28
C THR A 99 -5.32 -8.42 4.02
N LYS A 100 -5.88 -8.90 5.13
CA LYS A 100 -5.33 -10.05 5.89
C LYS A 100 -5.30 -11.32 5.07
N LEU A 101 -6.34 -11.59 4.27
CA LEU A 101 -6.40 -12.76 3.39
C LEU A 101 -5.38 -12.69 2.26
N SER A 102 -5.23 -11.54 1.61
CA SER A 102 -4.23 -11.34 0.56
C SER A 102 -2.82 -11.53 1.11
N LYS A 103 -2.53 -11.00 2.30
CA LYS A 103 -1.22 -11.13 2.95
C LYS A 103 -0.84 -12.58 3.25
N ASN A 104 -1.80 -13.45 3.56
CA ASN A 104 -1.55 -14.87 3.82
C ASN A 104 -1.30 -15.69 2.54
N ARG A 105 -1.49 -15.09 1.36
CA ARG A 105 -1.38 -15.76 0.05
C ARG A 105 -0.14 -15.31 -0.74
N VAL A 106 0.55 -14.27 -0.27
CA VAL A 106 1.76 -13.67 -0.86
C VAL A 106 2.93 -14.00 0.06
#